data_AF-A0AAE5W6Z9-F1
#
_entry.id   AF-A0AAE5W6Z9-F1
#
_cell.length_a   1.000
_cell.length_b   1.000
_cell.length_c   1.000
_cell.angle_alpha   90.00
_cell.angle_beta   90.00
_cell.angle_gamma   90.00
#
_symmetry.space_group_name_H-M   'P 1'
#
loop_
_entity.id
_entity.type
_entity.pdbx_description
1 polymer ?
#
loop_
_entity_poly.entity_id
_entity_poly.type
_entity_poly.pdbx_seq_one_letter_code
_entity_poly.pdbx_strand_id
1 'polypeptide(L)' 'MDERSWINSGEWVPFDLVIKDVENKLWWVRFKYAAKGANQKDNFFMPIGKITEKEEKLLKEKALWEKLEVK' A
#
# COMPACT_ATOMS: atom_id res chain seq x y z
N MET A 1 -8.11 13.85 8.96
CA MET A 1 -7.98 12.43 8.58
C MET A 1 -9.15 12.12 7.68
N ASP A 2 -8.93 11.47 6.52
CA ASP A 2 -10.06 10.94 5.74
C ASP A 2 -10.71 9.83 6.58
N GLU A 3 -12.00 9.95 6.87
CA GLU A 3 -12.74 9.03 7.76
C GLU A 3 -12.77 7.58 7.22
N ARG A 4 -12.32 7.37 5.99
CA ARG A 4 -12.22 6.05 5.33
C ARG A 4 -10.80 5.48 5.32
N SER A 5 -9.81 6.22 5.82
CA SER A 5 -8.44 5.71 5.92
C SER A 5 -8.33 4.81 7.16
N TRP A 6 -7.98 3.56 6.92
CA TRP A 6 -7.73 2.59 7.98
C TRP A 6 -6.35 2.77 8.62
N ILE A 7 -5.48 3.62 8.05
CA ILE A 7 -4.13 3.89 8.55
C ILE A 7 -4.03 5.38 8.91
N ASN A 8 -3.47 5.67 10.09
CA ASN A 8 -3.20 7.04 10.50
C ASN A 8 -1.88 7.54 9.90
N SER A 9 -1.75 8.86 9.74
CA SER A 9 -0.51 9.47 9.23
C SER A 9 0.67 9.12 10.13
N GLY A 10 1.74 8.57 9.54
CA GLY A 10 2.97 8.19 10.24
C GLY A 10 2.97 6.77 10.82
N GLU A 11 1.87 6.02 10.70
CA GLU A 11 1.85 4.61 11.07
C GLU A 11 2.52 3.74 10.00
N TRP A 12 3.28 2.75 10.46
CA TRP A 12 3.88 1.74 9.61
C TRP A 12 3.08 0.45 9.72
N VAL A 13 2.79 -0.16 8.57
CA VAL A 13 2.06 -1.43 8.53
C VAL A 13 2.83 -2.43 7.68
N PRO A 14 3.07 -3.66 8.18
CA PRO A 14 3.65 -4.71 7.36
C PRO A 14 2.66 -5.14 6.28
N PHE A 15 3.13 -5.19 5.04
CA PHE A 15 2.39 -5.74 3.90
C PHE A 15 3.02 -7.04 3.44
N ASP A 16 2.23 -7.92 2.85
CA ASP A 16 2.66 -9.25 2.42
C ASP A 16 2.46 -9.50 0.92
N LEU A 17 1.78 -8.59 0.22
CA LEU A 17 1.59 -8.64 -1.22
C LEU A 17 1.59 -7.24 -1.82
N VAL A 18 2.28 -7.10 -2.95
CA VAL A 18 2.16 -5.96 -3.87
C VAL A 18 1.32 -6.42 -5.06
N ILE A 19 0.34 -5.62 -5.43
CA ILE A 19 -0.52 -5.88 -6.59
C ILE A 19 -0.30 -4.76 -7.61
N LYS A 20 -0.12 -5.17 -8.87
CA LYS A 20 -0.05 -4.28 -10.01
C LYS A 20 -1.40 -4.22 -10.69
N ASP A 21 -2.10 -3.11 -10.53
CA ASP A 21 -3.37 -2.86 -11.20
C ASP A 21 -3.10 -2.13 -12.53
N VAL A 22 -3.01 -2.91 -13.61
CA VAL A 22 -2.69 -2.40 -14.95
C VAL A 22 -3.85 -1.61 -15.54
N GLU A 23 -5.09 -1.95 -15.19
CA GLU A 23 -6.30 -1.29 -15.70
C GLU A 23 -6.41 0.14 -15.16
N ASN A 24 -6.26 0.30 -13.84
CA ASN A 24 -6.30 1.62 -13.20
C ASN A 24 -4.93 2.31 -13.12
N LYS A 25 -3.86 1.63 -13.56
CA LYS A 25 -2.47 2.08 -13.51
C LYS A 25 -2.02 2.44 -12.10
N LEU A 26 -2.28 1.56 -11.14
CA LEU A 26 -1.98 1.75 -9.72
C LEU A 26 -1.17 0.59 -9.14
N TRP A 27 -0.28 0.93 -8.22
CA TRP A 27 0.33 -0.01 -7.30
C TRP A 27 -0.51 -0.09 -6.03
N TRP A 28 -0.81 -1.30 -5.59
CA TRP A 28 -1.54 -1.57 -4.36
C TRP A 28 -0.72 -2.47 -3.44
N VAL A 29 -0.95 -2.35 -2.13
CA VAL A 29 -0.44 -3.29 -1.13
C VAL A 29 -1.59 -3.97 -0.41
N ARG A 30 -1.39 -5.24 -0.06
CA ARG A 30 -2.23 -5.98 0.88
C ARG A 30 -1.57 -6.03 2.24
N PHE A 31 -2.34 -5.77 3.28
CA PHE A 31 -1.84 -5.86 4.65
C PHE A 31 -2.92 -6.36 5.62
N LYS A 32 -2.47 -6.73 6.82
CA LYS A 32 -3.31 -6.98 7.99
C LYS A 32 -3.26 -5.77 8.90
N TYR A 33 -4.42 -5.31 9.39
CA TYR A 33 -4.44 -4.15 10.26
C TYR A 33 -3.81 -4.49 11.62
N ALA A 34 -2.73 -3.80 11.97
CA ALA A 34 -1.87 -4.17 13.10
C ALA A 34 -2.38 -3.67 14.47
N ALA A 35 -3.48 -2.91 14.50
CA ALA A 35 -4.00 -2.37 15.75
C ALA A 35 -4.51 -3.46 16.70
N LYS A 36 -4.25 -3.29 18.01
CA LYS A 36 -4.71 -4.24 19.04
C LYS A 36 -6.24 -4.34 19.03
N GLY A 37 -6.77 -5.54 18.82
CA GLY A 37 -8.21 -5.79 18.72
C GLY A 37 -8.77 -5.68 17.29
N ALA A 38 -7.95 -5.31 16.31
CA ALA A 38 -8.35 -5.32 14.91
C ALA A 38 -8.61 -6.74 14.40
N ASN A 39 -9.54 -6.85 13.44
CA ASN A 39 -9.79 -8.10 12.75
C ASN A 39 -8.55 -8.54 11.96
N GLN A 40 -7.90 -9.61 12.41
CA GLN A 40 -6.73 -10.20 11.75
C GLN A 40 -7.11 -11.12 10.56
N LYS A 41 -8.40 -11.48 10.43
CA LYS A 41 -8.86 -12.39 9.36
C LYS A 41 -9.01 -11.69 8.02
N ASP A 42 -9.38 -10.42 8.04
CA ASP A 42 -9.64 -9.65 6.81
C ASP A 42 -8.33 -9.16 6.19
N ASN A 43 -8.35 -8.95 4.88
CA ASN A 43 -7.26 -8.34 4.14
C ASN A 43 -7.65 -6.92 3.77
N PHE A 44 -6.75 -5.98 4.01
CA PHE A 44 -6.92 -4.59 3.62
C PHE A 44 -6.05 -4.28 2.42
N PHE A 45 -6.55 -3.41 1.54
CA PHE A 45 -5.87 -3.01 0.31
C PHE A 45 -5.75 -1.50 0.27
N MET A 46 -4.55 -1.01 -0.03
CA MET A 46 -4.29 0.43 -0.14
C MET A 46 -3.50 0.73 -1.42
N PRO A 47 -3.92 1.72 -2.22
CA PRO A 47 -3.13 2.18 -3.34
C PRO A 47 -1.97 3.02 -2.82
N ILE A 48 -0.76 2.73 -3.29
CA ILE A 48 0.48 3.35 -2.80
C ILE A 48 1.17 4.24 -3.85
N GLY A 49 0.64 4.29 -5.07
CA GLY A 49 1.14 5.16 -6.11
C GLY A 49 0.64 4.76 -7.49
N LYS A 50 0.91 5.61 -8.48
CA LYS A 50 0.63 5.33 -9.89
C LYS A 50 1.76 4.50 -10.50
N ILE A 51 1.41 3.65 -11.47
CA ILE A 51 2.39 3.00 -12.34
C ILE A 51 2.80 4.05 -13.37
N THR A 52 4.03 4.56 -13.24
CA THR A 52 4.56 5.59 -14.15
C THR A 52 5.89 5.19 -14.76
N GLU A 53 6.61 4.28 -14.11
CA GLU A 53 7.85 3.75 -14.63
C GLU A 53 7.64 2.87 -15.85
N LYS A 54 8.47 3.06 -16.87
CA LYS A 54 8.38 2.32 -18.15
C LYS A 54 8.74 0.85 -17.99
N GLU A 55 9.62 0.55 -17.04
CA GLU A 55 9.95 -0.82 -16.66
C GLU A 55 8.94 -1.42 -15.66
N GLU A 56 7.99 -0.61 -15.17
CA GLU A 56 6.94 -1.04 -14.25
C GLU A 56 7.48 -1.75 -13.00
N LYS A 57 8.59 -1.23 -12.46
CA LYS A 57 9.23 -1.74 -11.23
C LYS A 57 8.88 -0.81 -10.07
N LEU A 58 8.16 -1.32 -9.08
CA LEU A 58 7.73 -0.55 -7.91
C LEU A 58 8.87 0.22 -7.24
N LEU A 59 10.02 -0.43 -6.99
CA LEU A 59 11.16 0.19 -6.30
C LEU A 59 11.86 1.29 -7.13
N LYS A 60 11.53 1.42 -8.42
CA LYS A 60 12.00 2.51 -9.28
C LYS A 60 10.99 3.64 -9.42
N GLU A 61 9.76 3.47 -8.95
CA GLU A 61 8.75 4.53 -8.98
C GLU A 61 9.20 5.71 -8.12
N LYS A 62 9.23 6.90 -8.72
CA LYS A 62 9.69 8.12 -8.04
C LYS A 62 8.60 8.82 -7.24
N ALA A 63 7.33 8.45 -7.47
CA ALA A 63 6.17 9.17 -6.97
C ALA A 63 5.17 8.23 -6.27
N LEU A 64 5.67 7.49 -5.29
CA LEU A 64 4.80 6.78 -4.34
C LEU A 64 4.20 7.80 -3.36
N TRP A 65 2.97 7.52 -2.92
CA TRP A 65 2.27 8.34 -1.93
C TRP A 65 2.74 8.03 -0.50
N GLU A 66 3.33 6.86 -0.31
CA GLU A 66 3.85 6.39 0.97
C GLU A 66 5.34 6.03 0.86
N LYS A 67 6.02 5.95 2.01
CA LYS A 67 7.39 5.42 2.09
C LYS A 67 7.33 3.90 2.20
N LEU A 68 8.05 3.21 1.33
CA LEU A 68 8.24 1.76 1.41
C LEU A 68 9.62 1.45 2.01
N GLU A 69 9.63 0.63 3.04
CA GLU A 69 10.85 -0.02 3.54
C GLU A 69 10.78 -1.49 3.13
N VAL A 70 11.69 -1.91 2.26
CA VAL A 70 11.82 -3.30 1.80
C VAL A 70 13.16 -3.81 2.30
N LYS A 71 13.13 -4.89 3.10
CA LYS A 71 14.33 -5.55 3.62
C LYS A 71 14.88 -6.58 2.65
#